data_AF-A0A2J8V3L3-F1
#
_entry.id   AF-A0A2J8V3L3-F1
#
_cell.length_a   1.000
_cell.length_b   1.000
_cell.length_c   1.000
_cell.angle_alpha   90.00
_cell.angle_beta   90.00
_cell.angle_gamma   90.00
#
_symmetry.space_group_name_H-M   'P 1'
#
loop_
_entity.id
_entity.type
_entity.pdbx_description
1 polymer ?
#
loop_
_entity_poly.entity_id
_entity_poly.type
_entity_poly.pdbx_seq_one_letter_code
_entity_poly.pdbx_strand_id
1 'polypeptide(L)'
;MRPETDPQSMFGMRDPPMFIPTPVDRYRQILLPALQLCQVILTSSMAQHLQAAGQVLQFLISHSDTIQAILRCQDVSAGSLQELALLTGIISKAALPGILSELDVDVNEGSLMELQGHIGRFQRQCLGLLSRFGGSDRLRQFKFQDDNVEGDKVSKKDEIELAMQQICANVMEYCQSLMLQSSPTFQHAVCLFTPSLSETVNRDGPRQDTQAPVVPYWRLPGLGIIIYLLKQSANDFFSYYDSHRQSVSKLQNVEQLPPDEIKELCQSVMPAGVDKISTAQKYVLARRRLVKVINNRAKLLSLCSFIIETCLFILWRHLEYYLLHCMPTDSQDSLFASRTLFKSRRLQVRG
;
A
#
# COMPACT_ATOMS: atom_id res chain seq x y z
N MET A 1 5.39 24.38 1.05
CA MET A 1 6.25 23.83 2.13
C MET A 1 5.35 23.22 3.19
N ARG A 2 5.60 21.97 3.61
CA ARG A 2 4.82 21.32 4.68
C ARG A 2 5.27 21.92 6.03
N PRO A 3 4.38 22.16 7.01
CA PRO A 3 4.77 22.77 8.29
C PRO A 3 5.84 22.00 9.08
N GLU A 4 5.99 20.70 8.79
CA GLU A 4 6.93 19.79 9.46
C GLU A 4 8.33 19.77 8.85
N THR A 5 8.47 20.28 7.62
CA THR A 5 9.76 20.35 6.92
C THR A 5 10.52 21.64 7.20
N ASP A 6 9.96 22.54 8.02
CA ASP A 6 10.55 23.83 8.34
C ASP A 6 11.31 23.77 9.68
N PRO A 7 12.66 23.75 9.69
CA PRO A 7 13.46 23.59 10.91
C PRO A 7 13.29 24.76 11.90
N GLN A 8 12.74 25.89 11.47
CA GLN A 8 12.44 27.04 12.32
C GLN A 8 11.15 26.86 13.15
N SER A 9 10.29 25.91 12.78
CA SER A 9 9.06 25.54 13.51
C SER A 9 9.36 24.79 14.83
N MET A 10 10.50 24.07 14.88
CA MET A 10 10.87 23.23 16.04
C MET A 10 11.36 24.01 17.26
N PHE A 11 11.76 25.28 17.10
CA PHE A 11 12.31 26.11 18.20
C PHE A 11 11.26 26.98 18.93
N GLY A 12 9.97 26.85 18.58
CA GLY A 12 8.91 27.74 19.07
C GLY A 12 7.64 27.07 19.60
N MET A 13 7.68 25.78 19.95
CA MET A 13 6.50 25.07 20.51
C MET A 13 6.24 25.49 21.96
N ARG A 14 5.70 26.69 22.13
CA ARG A 14 4.79 26.98 23.24
C ARG A 14 3.53 26.17 22.95
N ASP A 15 3.07 25.34 23.90
CA ASP A 15 1.82 24.59 23.73
C ASP A 15 0.73 25.53 23.20
N PRO A 16 0.21 25.30 21.98
CA PRO A 16 -0.85 26.16 21.47
C PRO A 16 -2.04 26.04 22.42
N PRO A 17 -2.75 27.14 22.72
CA PRO A 17 -3.98 27.04 23.49
C PRO A 17 -4.89 26.01 22.82
N MET A 18 -5.53 25.15 23.62
CA MET A 18 -6.31 23.96 23.23
C MET A 18 -7.36 24.19 22.11
N PHE A 19 -7.66 25.45 21.78
CA PHE A 19 -8.60 25.90 20.75
C PHE A 19 -8.00 26.19 19.37
N ILE A 20 -6.67 26.32 19.23
CA ILE A 20 -6.04 26.61 17.94
C ILE A 20 -5.45 25.32 17.38
N PRO A 21 -5.97 24.79 16.26
CA PRO A 21 -5.40 23.60 15.62
C PRO A 21 -3.94 23.84 15.27
N THR A 22 -3.11 22.80 15.36
CA THR A 22 -1.69 22.92 15.04
C THR A 22 -1.52 23.36 13.57
N PRO A 23 -0.39 23.97 13.20
CA PRO A 23 -0.10 24.29 11.80
C PRO A 23 -0.25 23.08 10.87
N VAL A 24 0.09 21.88 11.36
CA VAL A 24 -0.11 20.61 10.67
C VAL A 24 -1.60 20.33 10.47
N ASP A 25 -2.42 20.42 11.51
CA ASP A 25 -3.85 20.16 11.41
C ASP A 25 -4.55 21.11 10.43
N ARG A 26 -4.19 22.40 10.45
CA ARG A 26 -4.71 23.38 9.48
C ARG A 26 -4.30 23.05 8.05
N TYR A 27 -3.07 22.59 7.86
CA TYR A 27 -2.60 22.14 6.57
C TYR A 27 -3.39 20.92 6.07
N ARG A 28 -3.63 19.94 6.94
CA ARG A 28 -4.48 18.77 6.63
C ARG A 28 -5.91 19.16 6.27
N GLN A 29 -6.48 20.16 6.95
CA GLN A 29 -7.83 20.68 6.66
C GLN A 29 -7.97 21.27 5.24
N ILE A 30 -6.87 21.68 4.60
CA ILE A 30 -6.89 22.21 3.23
C ILE A 30 -6.51 21.11 2.22
N LEU A 31 -5.46 20.35 2.50
CA LEU A 31 -4.96 19.34 1.57
C LEU A 31 -5.93 18.15 1.45
N LEU A 32 -6.51 17.68 2.56
CA LEU A 32 -7.35 16.49 2.55
C LEU A 32 -8.61 16.67 1.68
N PRO A 33 -9.37 17.79 1.77
CA PRO A 33 -10.47 18.05 0.86
C PRO A 33 -10.03 18.20 -0.60
N ALA A 34 -8.86 18.80 -0.86
CA ALA A 34 -8.33 18.91 -2.21
C ALA A 34 -8.02 17.53 -2.83
N LEU A 35 -7.38 16.63 -2.07
CA LEU A 35 -7.14 15.25 -2.51
C LEU A 35 -8.45 14.47 -2.68
N GLN A 36 -9.42 14.64 -1.78
CA GLN A 36 -10.74 14.03 -1.92
C GLN A 36 -11.46 14.53 -3.19
N LEU A 37 -11.36 15.82 -3.51
CA LEU A 37 -11.88 16.37 -4.75
C LEU A 37 -11.21 15.73 -5.98
N CYS A 38 -9.87 15.60 -5.98
CA CYS A 38 -9.16 14.88 -7.04
C CYS A 38 -9.64 13.43 -7.18
N GLN A 39 -9.83 12.73 -6.07
CA GLN A 39 -10.35 11.37 -6.06
C GLN A 39 -11.77 11.29 -6.62
N VAL A 40 -12.66 12.22 -6.24
CA VAL A 40 -14.01 12.30 -6.77
C VAL A 40 -13.96 12.56 -8.27
N ILE A 41 -13.18 13.53 -8.75
CA ILE A 41 -13.00 13.81 -10.18
C ILE A 41 -12.60 12.54 -10.95
N LEU A 42 -11.61 11.80 -10.44
CA LEU A 42 -11.11 10.56 -11.07
C LEU A 42 -12.11 9.39 -11.03
N THR A 43 -13.07 9.40 -10.12
CA THR A 43 -14.04 8.30 -9.95
C THR A 43 -15.44 8.62 -10.50
N SER A 44 -15.83 9.90 -10.53
CA SER A 44 -17.08 10.38 -11.14
C SER A 44 -16.96 10.55 -12.64
N SER A 45 -15.75 10.84 -13.13
CA SER A 45 -15.46 10.77 -14.54
C SER A 45 -15.46 9.29 -14.93
N MET A 46 -16.51 8.83 -15.63
CA MET A 46 -16.46 7.57 -16.38
C MET A 46 -15.16 7.53 -17.21
N ALA A 47 -14.70 6.32 -17.55
CA ALA A 47 -13.42 5.94 -18.15
C ALA A 47 -13.00 6.65 -19.47
N GLN A 48 -13.59 7.79 -19.81
CA GLN A 48 -13.51 8.50 -21.09
C GLN A 48 -12.89 9.91 -21.01
N HIS A 49 -12.67 10.50 -19.83
CA HIS A 49 -11.96 11.79 -19.75
C HIS A 49 -10.53 11.64 -19.21
N LEU A 50 -9.64 11.12 -20.07
CA LEU A 50 -8.19 11.13 -19.84
C LEU A 50 -7.65 12.54 -19.55
N GLN A 51 -8.33 13.58 -20.06
CA GLN A 51 -8.06 14.99 -19.74
C GLN A 51 -8.19 15.32 -18.26
N ALA A 52 -9.22 14.79 -17.56
CA ALA A 52 -9.40 15.05 -16.13
C ALA A 52 -8.26 14.41 -15.31
N ALA A 53 -7.85 13.20 -15.69
CA ALA A 53 -6.68 12.54 -15.11
C ALA A 53 -5.39 13.32 -15.38
N GLY A 54 -5.25 13.90 -16.58
CA GLY A 54 -4.16 14.80 -16.94
C GLY A 54 -4.09 16.06 -16.09
N GLN A 55 -5.23 16.72 -15.82
CA GLN A 55 -5.30 17.89 -14.94
C GLN A 55 -4.92 17.54 -13.49
N VAL A 56 -5.40 16.40 -13.00
CA VAL A 56 -5.02 15.90 -11.66
C VAL A 56 -3.51 15.59 -11.62
N LEU A 57 -2.95 15.00 -12.68
CA LEU A 57 -1.51 14.75 -12.77
C LEU A 57 -0.69 16.05 -12.73
N GLN A 58 -1.11 17.09 -13.48
CA GLN A 58 -0.48 18.42 -13.45
C GLN A 58 -0.54 19.04 -12.05
N PHE A 59 -1.67 18.89 -11.34
CA PHE A 59 -1.78 19.30 -9.94
C PHE A 59 -0.78 18.55 -9.04
N LEU A 60 -0.64 17.23 -9.19
CA LEU A 60 0.33 16.44 -8.41
C LEU A 60 1.78 16.88 -8.67
N ILE A 61 2.10 17.23 -9.91
CA ILE A 61 3.46 17.60 -10.33
C ILE A 61 3.82 19.01 -9.88
N SER A 62 2.91 19.96 -10.04
CA SER A 62 3.09 21.34 -9.51
C SER A 62 3.30 21.35 -7.99
N HIS A 63 2.83 20.33 -7.28
CA HIS A 63 3.02 20.16 -5.83
C HIS A 63 3.98 19.01 -5.49
N SER A 64 4.87 18.63 -6.40
CA SER A 64 5.64 17.37 -6.31
C SER A 64 6.48 17.25 -5.03
N ASP A 65 7.03 18.32 -4.47
CA ASP A 65 7.79 18.27 -3.21
C ASP A 65 6.92 17.80 -2.04
N THR A 66 5.70 18.31 -1.98
CA THR A 66 4.70 17.93 -0.98
C THR A 66 4.27 16.48 -1.16
N ILE A 67 3.95 16.10 -2.39
CA ILE A 67 3.55 14.74 -2.75
C ILE A 67 4.65 13.74 -2.39
N GLN A 68 5.90 14.04 -2.73
CA GLN A 68 7.05 13.22 -2.35
C GLN A 68 7.25 13.14 -0.84
N ALA A 69 7.01 14.22 -0.09
CA ALA A 69 7.09 14.20 1.37
C ALA A 69 6.03 13.29 2.00
N ILE A 70 4.80 13.29 1.46
CA ILE A 70 3.74 12.38 1.90
C ILE A 70 4.09 10.93 1.55
N LEU A 71 4.55 10.66 0.33
CA LEU A 71 4.96 9.32 -0.12
C LEU A 71 6.15 8.75 0.69
N ARG A 72 7.02 9.60 1.25
CA ARG A 72 8.06 9.14 2.19
C ARG A 72 7.49 8.71 3.54
N CYS A 73 6.30 9.20 3.92
CA CYS A 73 5.55 8.83 5.11
C CYS A 73 6.41 8.79 6.37
N GLN A 74 6.99 9.90 6.83
CA GLN A 74 7.90 9.84 7.98
C GLN A 74 7.20 9.46 9.29
N ASP A 75 5.94 9.85 9.43
CA ASP A 75 5.06 9.55 10.56
C ASP A 75 4.00 8.50 10.19
N VAL A 76 3.55 7.71 11.16
CA VAL A 76 2.59 6.58 11.02
C VAL A 76 1.31 6.84 11.82
N SER A 77 1.01 8.11 12.13
CA SER A 77 -0.30 8.50 12.67
C SER A 77 -1.46 8.15 11.71
N ALA A 78 -2.66 7.96 12.26
CA ALA A 78 -3.87 7.66 11.48
C ALA A 78 -4.12 8.70 10.38
N GLY A 79 -3.92 9.99 10.67
CA GLY A 79 -4.07 11.08 9.69
C GLY A 79 -3.03 11.01 8.56
N SER A 80 -1.75 10.78 8.89
CA SER A 80 -0.68 10.63 7.90
C SER A 80 -0.93 9.43 6.96
N LEU A 81 -1.41 8.31 7.49
CA LEU A 81 -1.73 7.13 6.70
C LEU A 81 -2.99 7.32 5.84
N GLN A 82 -3.99 8.04 6.33
CA GLN A 82 -5.17 8.38 5.54
C GLN A 82 -4.81 9.28 4.35
N GLU A 83 -3.96 10.29 4.56
CA GLU A 83 -3.42 11.10 3.46
C GLU A 83 -2.67 10.25 2.44
N LEU A 84 -1.80 9.37 2.92
CA LEU A 84 -1.04 8.48 2.05
C LEU A 84 -1.94 7.53 1.26
N ALA A 85 -2.98 6.97 1.89
CA ALA A 85 -3.96 6.11 1.24
C ALA A 85 -4.72 6.87 0.14
N LEU A 86 -5.18 8.09 0.41
CA LEU A 86 -5.84 8.91 -0.62
C LEU A 86 -4.88 9.21 -1.77
N LEU A 87 -3.66 9.62 -1.45
CA LEU A 87 -2.66 10.00 -2.44
C LEU A 87 -2.26 8.83 -3.34
N THR A 88 -2.01 7.64 -2.78
CA THR A 88 -1.69 6.46 -3.59
C THR A 88 -2.84 6.05 -4.48
N GLY A 89 -4.09 6.21 -4.05
CA GLY A 89 -5.28 5.93 -4.86
C GLY A 89 -5.54 6.96 -5.98
N ILE A 90 -5.07 8.20 -5.81
CA ILE A 90 -5.08 9.21 -6.88
C ILE A 90 -3.96 8.90 -7.88
N ILE A 91 -2.75 8.61 -7.40
CA ILE A 91 -1.60 8.25 -8.24
C ILE A 91 -1.90 7.00 -9.05
N SER A 92 -2.60 6.00 -8.48
CA SER A 92 -2.94 4.75 -9.17
C SER A 92 -3.73 4.96 -10.46
N LYS A 93 -4.49 6.07 -10.52
CA LYS A 93 -5.38 6.43 -11.64
C LYS A 93 -4.84 7.57 -12.50
N ALA A 94 -4.05 8.49 -11.93
CA ALA A 94 -3.61 9.72 -12.60
C ALA A 94 -2.16 9.67 -13.11
N ALA A 95 -1.29 8.81 -12.58
CA ALA A 95 0.13 8.75 -12.95
C ALA A 95 0.44 7.59 -13.92
N LEU A 96 -0.42 7.40 -14.91
CA LEU A 96 -0.29 6.34 -15.92
C LEU A 96 0.30 6.88 -17.23
N PRO A 97 1.21 6.17 -17.91
CA PRO A 97 1.83 6.63 -19.15
C PRO A 97 0.83 6.99 -20.25
N GLY A 98 -0.31 6.28 -20.34
CA GLY A 98 -1.35 6.55 -21.33
C GLY A 98 -2.00 7.95 -21.21
N ILE A 99 -1.92 8.58 -20.04
CA ILE A 99 -2.48 9.93 -19.81
C ILE A 99 -1.68 10.99 -20.55
N LEU A 100 -0.39 10.73 -20.82
CA LEU A 100 0.48 11.67 -21.53
C LEU A 100 0.13 11.84 -23.00
N SER A 101 -0.45 10.80 -23.61
CA SER A 101 -0.85 10.82 -25.02
C SER A 101 -2.07 11.70 -25.28
N GLU A 102 -2.82 12.04 -24.24
CA GLU A 102 -4.13 12.71 -24.31
C GLU A 102 -4.11 14.13 -23.73
N LEU A 103 -2.97 14.49 -23.12
CA LEU A 103 -2.66 15.89 -22.83
C LEU A 103 -2.38 16.55 -24.18
N ASP A 104 -3.43 17.04 -24.82
CA ASP A 104 -3.43 17.83 -26.05
C ASP A 104 -2.70 19.17 -25.81
N VAL A 105 -1.39 19.08 -25.67
CA VAL A 105 -0.52 20.20 -25.45
C VAL A 105 0.59 20.03 -26.49
N ASP A 106 0.91 21.11 -27.20
CA ASP A 106 2.13 21.27 -28.00
C ASP A 106 3.36 21.21 -27.07
N VAL A 107 3.52 20.09 -26.36
CA VAL A 107 4.57 19.86 -25.37
C VAL A 107 5.84 19.63 -26.15
N ASN A 108 6.77 20.57 -26.06
CA ASN A 108 8.14 20.36 -26.51
C ASN A 108 8.67 19.04 -25.92
N GLU A 109 9.45 18.26 -26.67
CA GLU A 109 9.94 16.93 -26.25
C GLU A 109 10.57 16.95 -24.84
N GLY A 110 11.22 18.07 -24.48
CA GLY A 110 11.76 18.30 -23.13
C GLY A 110 10.73 18.29 -22.00
N SER A 111 9.57 18.93 -22.19
CA SER A 111 8.52 18.99 -21.17
C SER A 111 7.79 17.64 -21.00
N LEU A 112 7.72 16.83 -22.06
CA LEU A 112 7.21 15.45 -21.99
C LEU A 112 8.18 14.55 -21.19
N MET A 113 9.49 14.72 -21.39
CA MET A 113 10.52 14.01 -20.65
C MET A 113 10.52 14.36 -19.15
N GLU A 114 10.28 15.64 -18.80
CA GLU A 114 10.10 16.07 -17.41
C GLU A 114 8.91 15.38 -16.74
N LEU A 115 7.77 15.38 -17.43
CA LEU A 115 6.51 14.79 -16.99
C LEU A 115 6.65 13.26 -16.78
N GLN A 116 7.29 12.56 -17.71
CA GLN A 116 7.67 11.15 -17.55
C GLN A 116 8.61 10.93 -16.37
N GLY A 117 9.56 11.85 -16.16
CA GLY A 117 10.47 11.82 -15.02
C GLY A 117 9.75 11.90 -13.68
N HIS A 118 8.69 12.71 -13.58
CA HIS A 118 7.84 12.79 -12.39
C HIS A 118 7.02 11.51 -12.18
N ILE A 119 6.39 10.98 -13.23
CA ILE A 119 5.66 9.70 -13.16
C ILE A 119 6.59 8.57 -12.68
N GLY A 120 7.78 8.46 -13.26
CA GLY A 120 8.76 7.44 -12.86
C GLY A 120 9.21 7.57 -11.40
N ARG A 121 9.27 8.79 -10.85
CA ARG A 121 9.54 9.01 -9.41
C ARG A 121 8.37 8.56 -8.55
N PHE A 122 7.13 8.93 -8.90
CA PHE A 122 5.94 8.49 -8.18
C PHE A 122 5.82 6.97 -8.19
N GLN A 123 6.06 6.33 -9.33
CA GLN A 123 6.09 4.87 -9.46
C GLN A 123 7.07 4.25 -8.46
N ARG A 124 8.34 4.69 -8.46
CA ARG A 124 9.35 4.12 -7.55
C ARG A 124 9.01 4.32 -6.08
N GLN A 125 8.48 5.50 -5.72
CA GLN A 125 8.06 5.77 -4.35
C GLN A 125 6.88 4.90 -3.93
N CYS A 126 5.85 4.78 -4.78
CA CYS A 126 4.70 3.90 -4.54
C CYS A 126 5.13 2.44 -4.38
N LEU A 127 5.99 1.92 -5.27
CA LEU A 127 6.51 0.55 -5.16
C LEU A 127 7.28 0.33 -3.86
N GLY A 128 8.05 1.33 -3.41
CA GLY A 128 8.73 1.30 -2.12
C GLY A 128 7.79 1.15 -0.92
N LEU A 129 6.54 1.61 -1.01
CA LEU A 129 5.54 1.48 0.05
C LEU A 129 5.14 0.03 0.32
N LEU A 130 5.18 -0.85 -0.69
CA LEU A 130 4.86 -2.28 -0.50
C LEU A 130 5.81 -2.94 0.50
N SER A 131 7.10 -2.61 0.40
CA SER A 131 8.12 -3.09 1.36
C SER A 131 7.84 -2.60 2.78
N ARG A 132 7.25 -1.41 2.91
CA ARG A 132 6.98 -0.78 4.20
C ARG A 132 5.66 -1.22 4.84
N PHE A 133 4.61 -1.42 4.05
CA PHE A 133 3.24 -1.61 4.55
C PHE A 133 2.67 -3.01 4.26
N GLY A 134 3.31 -3.84 3.44
CA GLY A 134 2.79 -5.15 3.05
C GLY A 134 2.76 -6.24 4.14
N GLY A 135 2.93 -5.90 5.41
CA GLY A 135 3.12 -6.85 6.52
C GLY A 135 2.36 -6.47 7.80
N SER A 136 1.52 -7.37 8.34
CA SER A 136 0.83 -7.19 9.64
C SER A 136 1.80 -7.14 10.83
N ASP A 137 3.00 -7.73 10.71
CA ASP A 137 4.02 -7.67 11.75
C ASP A 137 4.52 -6.25 12.03
N ARG A 138 4.44 -5.34 11.04
CA ARG A 138 4.82 -3.93 11.25
C ARG A 138 3.75 -3.16 12.03
N LEU A 139 2.47 -3.52 11.89
CA LEU A 139 1.42 -3.03 12.79
C LEU A 139 1.76 -3.38 14.25
N ARG A 140 2.46 -4.51 14.51
CA ARG A 140 2.93 -4.88 15.85
C ARG A 140 4.11 -4.05 16.34
N GLN A 141 5.00 -3.62 15.45
CA GLN A 141 6.13 -2.73 15.81
C GLN A 141 5.64 -1.32 16.18
N PHE A 142 4.58 -0.82 15.54
CA PHE A 142 3.95 0.45 15.92
C PHE A 142 3.17 0.40 17.24
N LYS A 143 2.88 -0.80 17.80
CA LYS A 143 2.21 -0.95 19.11
C LYS A 143 3.07 -0.48 20.28
N PHE A 144 4.38 -0.35 20.13
CA PHE A 144 5.32 -0.08 21.23
C PHE A 144 5.59 1.40 21.51
N GLN A 145 4.99 2.33 20.76
CA GLN A 145 5.34 3.76 20.87
C GLN A 145 4.25 4.65 21.52
N ASP A 146 3.04 4.14 21.74
CA ASP A 146 1.90 4.95 22.21
C ASP A 146 1.25 4.39 23.49
N ASP A 147 1.97 4.51 24.60
CA ASP A 147 1.66 3.86 25.88
C ASP A 147 0.78 4.69 26.83
N ASN A 148 0.01 5.67 26.34
CA ASN A 148 -0.92 6.43 27.18
C ASN A 148 -2.30 6.60 26.52
N VAL A 149 -3.38 6.39 27.29
CA VAL A 149 -4.82 6.53 26.95
C VAL A 149 -5.49 5.31 26.29
N GLU A 150 -5.93 4.34 27.11
CA GLU A 150 -6.48 3.02 26.71
C GLU A 150 -7.84 3.04 25.99
N GLY A 151 -8.67 4.07 26.16
CA GLY A 151 -10.04 4.09 25.62
C GLY A 151 -10.17 4.38 24.11
N ASP A 152 -9.22 5.13 23.54
CA ASP A 152 -9.23 5.59 22.14
C ASP A 152 -8.36 4.72 21.21
N LYS A 153 -7.61 3.76 21.78
CA LYS A 153 -6.62 2.95 21.05
C LYS A 153 -7.26 1.99 20.03
N VAL A 154 -8.45 1.46 20.32
CA VAL A 154 -9.08 0.41 19.50
C VAL A 154 -9.61 0.98 18.18
N SER A 155 -10.30 2.13 18.19
CA SER A 155 -10.79 2.76 16.94
C SER A 155 -9.64 3.27 16.08
N LYS A 156 -8.63 3.90 16.69
CA LYS A 156 -7.44 4.37 15.98
C LYS A 156 -6.64 3.23 15.33
N LYS A 157 -6.54 2.09 16.01
CA LYS A 157 -5.88 0.89 15.48
C LYS A 157 -6.62 0.34 14.25
N ASP A 158 -7.95 0.23 14.33
CA ASP A 158 -8.77 -0.23 13.20
C ASP A 158 -8.62 0.70 11.98
N GLU A 159 -8.49 2.02 12.21
CA GLU A 159 -8.27 3.03 11.16
C GLU A 159 -6.88 2.94 10.54
N ILE A 160 -5.83 2.75 11.34
CA ILE A 160 -4.45 2.54 10.87
C ILE A 160 -4.35 1.25 10.04
N GLU A 161 -4.92 0.15 10.53
CA GLU A 161 -4.96 -1.14 9.83
C GLU A 161 -5.64 -1.01 8.46
N LEU A 162 -6.80 -0.35 8.42
CA LEU A 162 -7.51 -0.08 7.18
C LEU A 162 -6.68 0.77 6.21
N ALA A 163 -6.08 1.86 6.68
CA ALA A 163 -5.28 2.75 5.84
C ALA A 163 -4.07 2.04 5.25
N MET A 164 -3.36 1.20 6.03
CA MET A 164 -2.23 0.41 5.54
C MET A 164 -2.63 -0.56 4.44
N GLN A 165 -3.74 -1.29 4.62
CA GLN A 165 -4.25 -2.20 3.59
C GLN A 165 -4.69 -1.46 2.33
N GLN A 166 -5.27 -0.27 2.50
CA GLN A 166 -5.71 0.57 1.39
C GLN A 166 -4.53 1.14 0.58
N ILE A 167 -3.43 1.51 1.26
CA ILE A 167 -2.17 1.88 0.60
C ILE A 167 -1.65 0.73 -0.26
N CYS A 168 -1.58 -0.49 0.29
CA CYS A 168 -1.14 -1.67 -0.46
C CYS A 168 -2.05 -1.93 -1.67
N ALA A 169 -3.37 -1.93 -1.48
CA ALA A 169 -4.34 -2.12 -2.56
C ALA A 169 -4.16 -1.06 -3.67
N ASN A 170 -4.03 0.22 -3.33
CA ASN A 170 -3.86 1.28 -4.33
C ASN A 170 -2.55 1.13 -5.13
N VAL A 171 -1.45 0.72 -4.47
CA VAL A 171 -0.19 0.46 -5.18
C VAL A 171 -0.31 -0.78 -6.07
N MET A 172 -1.05 -1.80 -5.64
CA MET A 172 -1.32 -2.98 -6.47
C MET A 172 -2.21 -2.63 -7.68
N GLU A 173 -3.25 -1.80 -7.49
CA GLU A 173 -4.09 -1.24 -8.57
C GLU A 173 -3.23 -0.47 -9.59
N TYR A 174 -2.26 0.32 -9.10
CA TYR A 174 -1.32 1.01 -9.97
C TYR A 174 -0.47 0.05 -10.81
N CYS A 175 0.10 -0.99 -10.18
CA CYS A 175 0.86 -2.03 -10.88
C CYS A 175 0.03 -2.72 -11.95
N GLN A 176 -1.22 -3.10 -11.62
CA GLN A 176 -2.14 -3.74 -12.53
C GLN A 176 -2.43 -2.85 -13.75
N SER A 177 -2.75 -1.57 -13.50
CA SER A 177 -3.08 -0.59 -14.55
C SER A 177 -1.91 -0.38 -15.51
N LEU A 178 -0.69 -0.27 -14.99
CA LEU A 178 0.53 -0.18 -15.81
C LEU A 178 0.74 -1.41 -16.70
N MET A 179 0.57 -2.61 -16.14
CA MET A 179 0.78 -3.87 -16.89
C MET A 179 -0.31 -4.10 -17.95
N LEU A 180 -1.55 -3.67 -17.69
CA LEU A 180 -2.65 -3.75 -18.66
C LEU A 180 -2.47 -2.78 -19.82
N GLN A 181 -2.09 -1.52 -19.55
CA GLN A 181 -1.85 -0.52 -20.60
C GLN A 181 -0.68 -0.87 -21.52
N SER A 182 0.30 -1.63 -21.00
CA SER A 182 1.48 -2.05 -21.76
C SER A 182 1.25 -3.31 -22.62
N SER A 183 0.03 -3.88 -22.58
CA SER A 183 -0.29 -5.15 -23.24
C SER A 183 -0.69 -5.13 -24.73
N PRO A 184 -1.00 -4.00 -25.44
CA PRO A 184 -1.53 -4.10 -26.80
C PRO A 184 -0.50 -4.55 -27.84
N THR A 185 0.79 -4.55 -27.51
CA THR A 185 1.86 -5.09 -28.35
C THR A 185 2.75 -5.99 -27.49
N PHE A 186 2.71 -7.30 -27.72
CA PHE A 186 3.50 -8.34 -27.04
C PHE A 186 5.04 -8.13 -27.05
N GLN A 187 5.54 -7.04 -27.64
CA GLN A 187 6.96 -6.72 -27.76
C GLN A 187 7.51 -5.99 -26.51
N HIS A 188 6.67 -5.42 -25.64
CA HIS A 188 7.10 -4.63 -24.48
C HIS A 188 6.39 -5.04 -23.18
N ALA A 189 6.59 -6.29 -22.74
CA ALA A 189 6.15 -6.69 -21.40
C ALA A 189 6.89 -5.86 -20.33
N VAL A 190 6.15 -5.07 -19.55
CA VAL A 190 6.72 -4.25 -18.47
C VAL A 190 6.91 -5.11 -17.22
N CYS A 191 8.17 -5.42 -16.91
CA CYS A 191 8.54 -6.01 -15.62
C CYS A 191 8.73 -4.90 -14.57
N LEU A 192 7.73 -4.74 -13.70
CA LEU A 192 7.79 -3.80 -12.57
C LEU A 192 8.64 -4.31 -11.39
N PHE A 193 8.89 -5.62 -11.37
CA PHE A 193 9.64 -6.29 -10.31
C PHE A 193 10.83 -7.05 -10.87
N THR A 194 11.93 -7.10 -10.12
CA THR A 194 13.10 -7.88 -10.52
C THR A 194 12.88 -9.38 -10.24
N PRO A 195 13.51 -10.30 -11.00
CA PRO A 195 13.45 -11.76 -10.77
C PRO A 195 14.24 -12.18 -9.52
N SER A 196 13.98 -11.55 -8.38
CA SER A 196 14.66 -11.85 -7.11
C SER A 196 13.64 -12.18 -6.04
N LEU A 197 13.90 -13.28 -5.33
CA LEU A 197 13.17 -13.69 -4.13
C LEU A 197 13.93 -13.35 -2.85
N SER A 198 15.01 -12.56 -2.93
CA SER A 198 15.87 -12.24 -1.78
C SER A 198 15.12 -11.59 -0.60
N GLU A 199 14.03 -10.86 -0.89
CA GLU A 199 13.21 -10.19 0.13
C GLU A 199 12.40 -11.16 1.01
N THR A 200 12.10 -12.39 0.55
CA THR A 200 11.40 -13.39 1.37
C THR A 200 12.34 -14.03 2.39
N VAL A 201 13.60 -14.25 2.01
CA VAL A 201 14.61 -14.95 2.82
C VAL A 201 15.05 -14.13 4.04
N ASN A 202 15.15 -12.80 3.91
CA ASN A 202 15.59 -11.93 5.00
C ASN A 202 14.51 -11.65 6.07
N ARG A 203 13.25 -12.02 5.83
CA ARG A 203 12.12 -11.72 6.74
C ARG A 203 11.71 -12.87 7.66
N ASP A 204 12.03 -14.12 7.30
CA ASP A 204 11.68 -15.31 8.09
C ASP A 204 12.77 -15.69 9.14
N GLY A 205 13.83 -14.89 9.33
CA GLY A 205 14.93 -15.15 10.27
C GLY A 205 14.77 -14.49 11.66
N PRO A 206 15.26 -15.11 12.76
CA PRO A 206 15.11 -14.60 14.14
C PRO A 206 16.00 -13.39 14.49
N ARG A 207 16.69 -12.77 13.51
CA ARG A 207 17.55 -11.60 13.72
C ARG A 207 16.97 -10.37 13.03
N GLN A 208 16.07 -9.67 13.72
CA GLN A 208 15.70 -8.30 13.38
C GLN A 208 16.82 -7.36 13.84
N ASP A 209 17.87 -7.22 13.03
CA ASP A 209 18.74 -6.06 13.16
C ASP A 209 17.97 -4.80 12.71
N THR A 210 18.07 -3.77 13.53
CA THR A 210 17.26 -2.54 13.65
C THR A 210 17.25 -1.62 12.42
N GLN A 211 17.68 -2.06 11.25
CA GLN A 211 17.57 -1.28 10.02
C GLN A 211 17.17 -2.22 8.89
N ALA A 212 15.89 -2.18 8.50
CA ALA A 212 15.49 -2.76 7.22
C ALA A 212 16.43 -2.19 6.15
N PRO A 213 17.08 -3.03 5.31
CA PRO A 213 17.93 -2.51 4.26
C PRO A 213 17.07 -1.59 3.41
N VAL A 214 17.36 -0.28 3.49
CA VAL A 214 16.70 0.72 2.67
C VAL A 214 17.07 0.35 1.25
N VAL A 215 16.17 -0.34 0.55
CA VAL A 215 16.34 -0.57 -0.89
C VAL A 215 16.52 0.81 -1.48
N PRO A 216 17.67 1.12 -2.12
CA PRO A 216 17.90 2.42 -2.69
C PRO A 216 16.72 2.75 -3.59
N TYR A 217 16.18 3.96 -3.51
CA TYR A 217 14.97 4.37 -4.26
C TYR A 217 15.09 4.23 -5.79
N TRP A 218 16.29 3.90 -6.28
CA TRP A 218 16.63 3.62 -7.66
C TRP A 218 16.48 2.14 -8.06
N ARG A 219 16.49 1.20 -7.12
CA ARG A 219 16.30 -0.24 -7.42
C ARG A 219 14.81 -0.58 -7.39
N LEU A 220 14.34 -1.25 -8.45
CA LEU A 220 13.01 -1.85 -8.47
C LEU A 220 12.97 -2.99 -7.43
N PRO A 221 11.85 -3.13 -6.68
CA PRO A 221 11.68 -4.23 -5.74
C PRO A 221 11.71 -5.58 -6.46
N GLY A 222 12.07 -6.64 -5.74
CA GLY A 222 12.03 -8.01 -6.26
C GLY A 222 10.64 -8.63 -6.21
N LEU A 223 10.39 -9.66 -7.02
CA LEU A 223 9.17 -10.48 -6.93
C LEU A 223 8.94 -11.09 -5.53
N GLY A 224 10.01 -11.18 -4.72
CA GLY A 224 9.90 -11.56 -3.31
C GLY A 224 8.90 -10.71 -2.51
N ILE A 225 8.75 -9.41 -2.80
CA ILE A 225 7.74 -8.59 -2.11
C ILE A 225 6.31 -9.01 -2.43
N ILE A 226 6.06 -9.42 -3.67
CA ILE A 226 4.74 -9.86 -4.13
C ILE A 226 4.37 -11.20 -3.50
N ILE A 227 5.33 -12.13 -3.42
CA ILE A 227 5.11 -13.41 -2.72
C ILE A 227 4.86 -13.17 -1.23
N TYR A 228 5.65 -12.29 -0.61
CA TYR A 228 5.45 -11.93 0.79
C TYR A 228 4.06 -11.32 1.02
N LEU A 229 3.66 -10.35 0.19
CA LEU A 229 2.36 -9.70 0.28
C LEU A 229 1.20 -10.68 0.04
N LEU A 230 1.35 -11.62 -0.90
CA LEU A 230 0.38 -12.69 -1.14
C LEU A 230 0.20 -13.58 0.08
N LYS A 231 1.30 -14.10 0.65
CA LYS A 231 1.30 -14.93 1.87
C LYS A 231 0.64 -14.17 3.02
N GLN A 232 1.03 -12.92 3.23
CA GLN A 232 0.50 -12.11 4.32
C GLN A 232 -0.99 -11.81 4.15
N SER A 233 -1.39 -11.36 2.96
CA SER A 233 -2.80 -11.00 2.68
C SER A 233 -3.72 -12.21 2.79
N ALA A 234 -3.25 -13.41 2.42
CA ALA A 234 -3.98 -14.65 2.63
C ALA A 234 -4.17 -14.98 4.13
N ASN A 235 -3.12 -14.84 4.93
CA ASN A 235 -3.22 -15.03 6.39
C ASN A 235 -4.16 -14.02 7.04
N ASP A 236 -4.02 -12.74 6.68
CA ASP A 236 -4.86 -11.65 7.18
C ASP A 236 -6.32 -11.85 6.76
N PHE A 237 -6.58 -12.33 5.53
CA PHE A 237 -7.93 -12.65 5.05
C PHE A 237 -8.64 -13.66 5.97
N PHE A 238 -7.98 -14.78 6.31
CA PHE A 238 -8.58 -15.77 7.21
C PHE A 238 -8.84 -15.20 8.60
N SER A 239 -7.90 -14.41 9.13
CA SER A 239 -8.08 -13.74 10.43
C SER A 239 -9.26 -12.76 10.43
N TYR A 240 -9.39 -11.92 9.39
CA TYR A 240 -10.50 -11.00 9.24
C TYR A 240 -11.82 -11.72 9.02
N TYR A 241 -11.81 -12.85 8.30
CA TYR A 241 -13.00 -13.65 8.04
C TYR A 241 -13.56 -14.25 9.33
N ASP A 242 -12.70 -14.87 10.14
CA ASP A 242 -13.11 -15.42 11.43
C ASP A 242 -13.61 -14.31 12.37
N SER A 243 -12.91 -13.18 12.45
CA SER A 243 -13.34 -12.01 13.24
C SER A 243 -14.68 -11.44 12.77
N HIS A 244 -14.90 -11.34 11.45
CA HIS A 244 -16.15 -10.92 10.86
C HIS A 244 -17.28 -11.88 11.22
N ARG A 245 -17.07 -13.18 11.03
CA ARG A 245 -18.07 -14.22 11.34
C ARG A 245 -18.47 -14.21 12.82
N GLN A 246 -17.50 -14.10 13.71
CA GLN A 246 -17.74 -13.96 15.15
C GLN A 246 -18.55 -12.69 15.46
N SER A 247 -18.19 -11.56 14.87
CA SER A 247 -18.89 -10.28 15.09
C SER A 247 -20.34 -10.31 14.60
N VAL A 248 -20.61 -10.97 13.46
CA VAL A 248 -21.97 -11.18 12.94
C VAL A 248 -22.78 -12.07 13.89
N SER A 249 -22.19 -13.16 14.39
CA SER A 249 -22.85 -14.04 15.36
C SER A 249 -23.17 -13.31 16.67
N LYS A 250 -22.25 -12.46 17.16
CA LYS A 250 -22.49 -11.58 18.30
C LYS A 250 -23.63 -10.59 18.04
N LEU A 251 -23.71 -10.00 16.84
CA LEU A 251 -24.78 -9.06 16.47
C LEU A 251 -26.17 -9.73 16.44
N GLN A 252 -26.23 -11.00 16.03
CA GLN A 252 -27.48 -11.77 16.02
C GLN A 252 -27.95 -12.11 17.44
N ASN A 253 -27.02 -12.34 18.37
CA ASN A 253 -27.30 -12.79 19.74
C ASN A 253 -26.94 -11.73 20.80
N VAL A 254 -27.06 -10.43 20.49
CA VAL A 254 -26.60 -9.34 21.38
C VAL A 254 -27.20 -9.40 22.78
N GLU A 255 -28.47 -9.80 22.88
CA GLU A 255 -29.19 -9.89 24.16
C GLU A 255 -28.73 -11.07 25.03
N GLN A 256 -28.00 -12.02 24.45
CA GLN A 256 -27.45 -13.19 25.13
C GLN A 256 -25.96 -13.01 25.49
N LEU A 257 -25.35 -11.87 25.14
CA LEU A 257 -23.95 -11.61 25.45
C LEU A 257 -23.74 -11.36 26.96
N PRO A 258 -22.57 -11.73 27.51
CA PRO A 258 -22.20 -11.40 28.87
C PRO A 258 -22.29 -9.89 29.14
N PRO A 259 -22.72 -9.46 30.34
CA PRO A 259 -22.84 -8.05 30.69
C PRO A 259 -21.50 -7.30 30.59
N ASP A 260 -20.39 -7.99 30.88
CA ASP A 260 -19.03 -7.44 30.77
C ASP A 260 -18.67 -7.13 29.32
N GLU A 261 -19.03 -8.00 28.38
CA GLU A 261 -18.79 -7.80 26.95
C GLU A 261 -19.66 -6.66 26.39
N ILE A 262 -20.92 -6.57 26.82
CA ILE A 262 -21.80 -5.43 26.47
C ILE A 262 -21.21 -4.12 27.00
N LYS A 263 -20.67 -4.13 28.23
CA LYS A 263 -20.01 -2.97 28.84
C LYS A 263 -18.78 -2.55 28.03
N GLU A 264 -17.93 -3.49 27.61
CA GLU A 264 -16.75 -3.23 26.77
C GLU A 264 -17.15 -2.62 25.40
N LEU A 265 -18.15 -3.20 24.73
CA LEU A 265 -18.67 -2.67 23.47
C LEU A 265 -19.20 -1.24 23.63
N CYS A 266 -19.89 -0.95 24.74
CA CYS A 266 -20.38 0.40 25.04
C CYS A 266 -19.26 1.39 25.36
N GLN A 267 -18.27 0.98 26.15
CA GLN A 267 -17.11 1.82 26.54
C GLN A 267 -16.30 2.27 25.33
N SER A 268 -16.22 1.43 24.29
CA SER A 268 -15.56 1.79 23.03
C SER A 268 -16.24 2.92 22.23
N VAL A 269 -17.52 3.21 22.52
CA VAL A 269 -18.28 4.29 21.88
C VAL A 269 -18.48 5.47 22.83
N MET A 270 -18.67 5.18 24.11
CA MET A 270 -18.81 6.17 25.19
C MET A 270 -17.85 5.82 26.33
N PRO A 271 -16.65 6.44 26.37
CA PRO A 271 -15.64 6.12 27.38
C PRO A 271 -16.08 6.44 28.82
N ALA A 272 -16.99 7.40 28.99
CA ALA A 272 -17.52 7.83 30.28
C ALA A 272 -19.05 7.69 30.33
N GLY A 273 -19.58 7.28 31.49
CA GLY A 273 -21.03 7.26 31.74
C GLY A 273 -21.77 6.00 31.30
N VAL A 274 -21.08 4.94 30.90
CA VAL A 274 -21.70 3.65 30.51
C VAL A 274 -22.55 3.04 31.63
N ASP A 275 -22.16 3.23 32.89
CA ASP A 275 -22.92 2.71 34.03
C ASP A 275 -24.20 3.52 34.32
N LYS A 276 -24.35 4.72 33.73
CA LYS A 276 -25.50 5.62 33.94
C LYS A 276 -26.63 5.44 32.92
N ILE A 277 -26.40 4.69 31.84
CA ILE A 277 -27.37 4.49 30.75
C ILE A 277 -28.21 3.23 30.97
N SER A 278 -29.44 3.25 30.44
CA SER A 278 -30.38 2.14 30.60
C SER A 278 -29.90 0.88 29.86
N THR A 279 -30.36 -0.30 30.29
CA THR A 279 -30.01 -1.58 29.65
C THR A 279 -30.39 -1.60 28.16
N ALA A 280 -31.55 -1.03 27.80
CA ALA A 280 -31.95 -0.87 26.41
C ALA A 280 -30.97 0.00 25.60
N GLN A 281 -30.50 1.11 26.18
CA GLN A 281 -29.51 1.98 25.54
C GLN A 281 -28.15 1.27 25.37
N LYS A 282 -27.73 0.46 26.34
CA LYS A 282 -26.51 -0.36 26.24
C LYS A 282 -26.59 -1.31 25.05
N TYR A 283 -27.70 -2.01 24.86
CA TYR A 283 -27.88 -2.90 23.71
C TYR A 283 -27.88 -2.16 22.37
N VAL A 284 -28.49 -0.98 22.28
CA VAL A 284 -28.44 -0.16 21.06
C VAL A 284 -27.01 0.27 20.74
N LEU A 285 -26.24 0.71 21.73
CA LEU A 285 -24.86 1.13 21.56
C LEU A 285 -23.94 -0.04 21.16
N ALA A 286 -24.13 -1.20 21.79
CA ALA A 286 -23.43 -2.44 21.43
C ALA A 286 -23.73 -2.88 19.99
N ARG A 287 -25.00 -2.89 19.58
CA ARG A 287 -25.40 -3.16 18.18
C ARG A 287 -24.72 -2.20 17.21
N ARG A 288 -24.72 -0.89 17.50
CA ARG A 288 -24.06 0.12 16.66
C ARG A 288 -22.56 -0.12 16.54
N ARG A 289 -21.87 -0.47 17.64
CA ARG A 289 -20.45 -0.80 17.61
C ARG A 289 -20.17 -2.05 16.78
N LEU A 290 -20.94 -3.12 16.98
CA LEU A 290 -20.81 -4.37 16.22
C LEU A 290 -20.99 -4.13 14.71
N VAL A 291 -21.99 -3.34 14.31
CA VAL A 291 -22.17 -2.95 12.89
C VAL A 291 -20.94 -2.21 12.35
N LYS A 292 -20.34 -1.28 13.12
CA LYS A 292 -19.10 -0.59 12.71
C LYS A 292 -17.95 -1.58 12.52
N VAL A 293 -17.78 -2.53 13.44
CA VAL A 293 -16.73 -3.56 13.38
C VAL A 293 -16.94 -4.49 12.18
N ILE A 294 -18.16 -4.96 11.96
CA ILE A 294 -18.53 -5.82 10.82
C ILE A 294 -18.21 -5.11 9.49
N ASN A 295 -18.66 -3.87 9.33
CA ASN A 295 -18.40 -3.08 8.12
C ASN A 295 -16.90 -2.84 7.91
N ASN A 296 -16.13 -2.61 8.98
CA ASN A 296 -14.69 -2.46 8.89
C ASN A 296 -14.01 -3.76 8.42
N ARG A 297 -14.38 -4.91 9.01
CA ARG A 297 -13.84 -6.22 8.62
C ARG A 297 -14.24 -6.60 7.19
N ALA A 298 -15.45 -6.28 6.77
CA ALA A 298 -15.89 -6.48 5.39
C ALA A 298 -15.02 -5.67 4.39
N LYS A 299 -14.69 -4.41 4.70
CA LYS A 299 -13.77 -3.61 3.88
C LYS A 299 -12.37 -4.24 3.82
N LEU A 300 -11.81 -4.64 4.96
CA LEU A 300 -10.51 -5.31 5.02
C LEU A 300 -10.50 -6.60 4.21
N LEU A 301 -11.56 -7.41 4.28
CA LEU A 301 -11.70 -8.62 3.47
C LEU A 301 -11.71 -8.31 1.97
N SER A 302 -12.44 -7.27 1.54
CA SER A 302 -12.46 -6.86 0.14
C SER A 302 -11.09 -6.41 -0.36
N LEU A 303 -10.34 -5.66 0.46
CA LEU A 303 -8.98 -5.23 0.15
C LEU A 303 -8.02 -6.42 0.06
N CYS A 304 -8.08 -7.37 1.00
CA CYS A 304 -7.26 -8.58 0.95
C CYS A 304 -7.55 -9.42 -0.29
N SER A 305 -8.82 -9.62 -0.66
CA SER A 305 -9.19 -10.34 -1.90
C SER A 305 -8.56 -9.67 -3.12
N PHE A 306 -8.74 -8.35 -3.23
CA PHE A 306 -8.18 -7.57 -4.34
C PHE A 306 -6.65 -7.66 -4.41
N ILE A 307 -5.96 -7.55 -3.27
CA ILE A 307 -4.50 -7.67 -3.20
C ILE A 307 -4.05 -9.08 -3.62
N ILE A 308 -4.72 -10.13 -3.13
CA ILE A 308 -4.42 -11.53 -3.49
C ILE A 308 -4.57 -11.74 -5.00
N GLU A 309 -5.71 -11.35 -5.56
CA GLU A 309 -5.99 -11.45 -7.00
C GLU A 309 -4.94 -10.72 -7.83
N THR A 310 -4.58 -9.50 -7.41
CA THR A 310 -3.58 -8.70 -8.13
C THR A 310 -2.17 -9.25 -8.00
N CYS A 311 -1.80 -9.79 -6.83
CA CYS A 311 -0.53 -10.51 -6.65
C CYS A 311 -0.44 -11.70 -7.61
N LEU A 312 -1.50 -12.51 -7.69
CA LEU A 312 -1.56 -13.66 -8.60
C LEU A 312 -1.47 -13.21 -10.07
N PHE A 313 -2.17 -12.14 -10.44
CA PHE A 313 -2.06 -11.53 -11.77
C PHE A 313 -0.63 -11.10 -12.10
N ILE A 314 0.04 -10.37 -11.21
CA ILE A 314 1.42 -9.89 -11.44
C ILE A 314 2.37 -11.09 -11.56
N LEU A 315 2.26 -12.09 -10.67
CA LEU A 315 3.06 -13.31 -10.74
C LEU A 315 2.85 -14.04 -12.07
N TRP A 316 1.60 -14.14 -12.53
CA TRP A 316 1.28 -14.72 -13.82
C TRP A 316 1.91 -13.96 -14.98
N ARG A 317 1.81 -12.63 -15.01
CA ARG A 317 2.43 -11.79 -16.04
C ARG A 317 3.95 -11.91 -16.07
N HIS A 318 4.59 -11.99 -14.90
CA HIS A 318 6.01 -12.25 -14.81
C HIS A 318 6.38 -13.65 -15.30
N LEU A 319 5.61 -14.68 -14.94
CA LEU A 319 5.81 -16.05 -15.41
C LEU A 319 5.69 -16.12 -16.94
N GLU A 320 4.65 -15.52 -17.50
CA GLU A 320 4.44 -15.41 -18.95
C GLU A 320 5.65 -14.76 -19.63
N TYR A 321 6.13 -13.63 -19.09
CA TYR A 321 7.33 -12.97 -19.61
C TYR A 321 8.56 -13.87 -19.59
N TYR A 322 8.84 -14.54 -18.47
CA TYR A 322 10.01 -15.41 -18.37
C TYR A 322 9.89 -16.63 -19.28
N LEU A 323 8.71 -17.22 -19.44
CA LEU A 323 8.49 -18.35 -20.35
C LEU A 323 8.68 -17.95 -21.82
N LEU A 324 8.32 -16.72 -22.20
CA LEU A 324 8.43 -16.24 -23.58
C LEU A 324 9.80 -15.65 -23.93
N HIS A 325 10.49 -15.04 -22.96
CA HIS A 325 11.69 -14.23 -23.22
C HIS A 325 12.96 -14.73 -22.53
N CYS A 326 12.90 -15.61 -21.53
CA CYS A 326 14.11 -16.18 -20.96
C CYS A 326 14.56 -17.40 -21.76
N MET A 327 15.59 -17.20 -22.57
CA MET A 327 16.44 -18.31 -23.03
C MET A 327 17.37 -18.72 -21.89
N PRO A 328 17.35 -19.98 -21.41
CA PRO A 328 18.26 -20.41 -20.37
C PRO A 328 19.71 -20.31 -20.89
N THR A 329 20.56 -19.64 -20.13
CA THR A 329 21.98 -19.41 -20.47
C THR A 329 22.76 -20.73 -20.62
N ASP A 330 22.22 -21.85 -20.11
CA ASP A 330 22.82 -23.18 -20.20
C ASP A 330 22.55 -23.92 -21.53
N SER A 331 21.85 -23.31 -22.50
CA SER A 331 21.43 -24.03 -23.71
C SER A 331 22.36 -23.90 -24.93
N GLN A 332 23.53 -23.25 -24.83
CA GLN A 332 24.46 -23.12 -25.97
C GLN A 332 25.87 -23.68 -25.77
N ASP A 333 26.37 -23.96 -24.56
CA ASP A 333 27.79 -24.37 -24.41
C ASP A 333 28.09 -25.66 -23.62
N SER A 334 27.14 -26.25 -22.90
CA SER A 334 27.44 -27.37 -21.98
C SER A 334 27.17 -28.78 -22.56
N LEU A 335 26.43 -28.93 -23.66
CA LEU A 335 26.15 -30.24 -24.25
C LEU A 335 27.06 -30.64 -25.43
N PHE A 336 27.73 -29.68 -26.08
CA PHE A 336 28.67 -29.98 -27.19
C PHE A 336 30.15 -29.96 -26.78
N ALA A 337 30.52 -29.31 -25.67
CA ALA A 337 31.91 -29.32 -25.18
C ALA A 337 32.33 -30.64 -24.52
N SER A 338 31.39 -31.48 -24.06
CA SER A 338 31.72 -32.78 -23.43
C SER A 338 31.96 -33.93 -24.41
N ARG A 339 31.76 -33.75 -25.72
CA ARG A 339 31.95 -34.82 -26.72
C ARG A 339 33.29 -34.79 -27.46
N THR A 340 34.07 -33.71 -27.35
CA THR A 340 35.38 -33.60 -28.03
C THR A 340 36.57 -33.99 -27.15
N LEU A 341 36.39 -34.14 -25.83
CA LEU A 341 37.46 -34.53 -24.90
C LEU A 341 37.65 -36.06 -24.72
N PHE A 342 36.73 -36.89 -25.22
CA PHE A 342 36.83 -38.36 -25.10
C PHE A 342 37.40 -39.08 -26.34
N LYS A 343 37.79 -38.36 -27.41
CA LYS A 343 38.32 -38.96 -28.64
C LYS A 343 39.80 -38.70 -28.95
N SER A 344 40.55 -38.02 -28.06
CA SER A 344 41.98 -37.72 -28.27
C SER A 344 42.94 -38.45 -27.30
N ARG A 345 42.54 -39.58 -26.71
CA ARG A 345 43.40 -40.40 -25.81
C ARG A 345 43.63 -41.84 -26.28
N ARG A 346 43.67 -42.07 -27.59
CA ARG A 346 44.31 -43.27 -28.17
C ARG A 346 45.05 -42.88 -29.43
N LEU A 347 46.34 -42.57 -29.29
CA LEU A 347 47.45 -42.82 -30.23
C LEU A 347 48.68 -42.04 -29.73
N GLN A 348 49.85 -42.69 -29.80
CA GLN A 348 51.16 -42.38 -29.17
C GLN A 348 51.19 -42.80 -27.68
N VAL A 349 51.97 -43.81 -27.29
CA VAL A 349 53.43 -43.88 -27.41
C VAL A 349 53.93 -45.29 -27.83
N ARG A 350 54.96 -45.26 -28.69
CA ARG A 350 55.82 -46.36 -29.15
C ARG A 350 56.47 -47.14 -27.99
N GLY A 351 56.51 -48.46 -28.14
CA GLY A 351 57.63 -49.32 -27.78
C GLY A 351 57.93 -50.18 -28.98
#